data_AF-A0A0S4M2X3-F1
#
_entry.id   AF-A0A0S4M2X3-F1
#
_cell.length_a   1.000
_cell.length_b   1.000
_cell.length_c   1.000
_cell.angle_alpha   90.00
_cell.angle_beta   90.00
_cell.angle_gamma   90.00
#
_symmetry.space_group_name_H-M   'P 1'
#
loop_
_entity.id
_entity.type
_entity.pdbx_description
1 polymer ?
#
loop_
_entity_poly.entity_id
_entity_poly.type
_entity_poly.pdbx_seq_one_letter_code
_entity_poly.pdbx_strand_id
1 'polypeptide(L)'
;MISSSIAPFPHECYDLENKEEEEKQVYEPVNHASINADGNDLLEIIRAKESTRNNSYGYSCDRLNRPPSLNEIRKVINYKKWESEVNNKSKFIIGTLLSSFTKKLNEINCGSLEEKKEFLAIISGRIAAYYPFKIINDSMINFIDEKISKKVLCFAENKIYSLINNKDECQYDIQKIIIRKARETLLKDDNKLELINNISSKIREFHKNEYIKENLRLQHFDTKKIPFAIFIDLYNNHLTENYEYILSKFIDIFDGLGDDKECCMSFVFDTFLGEKVLHSCADRLRRVIFSSERKSQLLLEDLLSLRSTELSGSYMNSRENYHAYFKDFLDRSKEKLAEKINEHLTEKSFAIIIEDNIITVCKGSSKKKVLYYSKKYLEEKLKSYANCYNSR
;
A
#
# COMPACT_ATOMS: atom_id res chain seq x y z
N MET A 1 49.03 8.61 25.86
CA MET A 1 47.77 8.95 25.17
C MET A 1 47.74 8.13 23.89
N ILE A 2 46.85 7.15 23.83
CA ILE A 2 46.80 6.14 22.77
C ILE A 2 46.05 6.73 21.58
N SER A 3 46.79 7.09 20.52
CA SER A 3 46.23 7.42 19.22
C SER A 3 46.24 6.15 18.36
N SER A 4 45.11 5.43 18.34
CA SER A 4 44.94 4.30 17.44
C SER A 4 44.63 4.80 16.04
N SER A 5 45.57 4.53 15.12
CA SER A 5 45.41 4.66 13.68
C SER A 5 44.29 3.75 13.18
N ILE A 6 43.34 4.31 12.46
CA ILE A 6 42.43 3.52 11.61
C ILE A 6 43.07 3.49 10.23
N ALA A 7 43.64 2.33 9.89
CA ALA A 7 44.11 2.03 8.56
C ALA A 7 42.93 2.00 7.57
N PRO A 8 43.07 2.54 6.35
CA PRO A 8 42.07 2.39 5.31
C PRO A 8 42.21 0.99 4.68
N PHE A 9 41.14 0.20 4.70
CA PHE A 9 41.09 -1.05 3.93
C PHE A 9 40.55 -0.80 2.52
N PRO A 10 41.07 -1.53 1.51
CA PRO A 10 40.93 -1.20 0.10
C PRO A 10 39.56 -1.62 -0.44
N HIS A 11 38.91 -0.71 -1.17
CA HIS A 11 37.83 -1.06 -2.08
C HIS A 11 38.43 -1.75 -3.31
N GLU A 12 38.35 -3.08 -3.37
CA GLU A 12 38.43 -3.77 -4.65
C GLU A 12 37.08 -3.62 -5.36
N CYS A 13 37.03 -2.67 -6.30
CA CYS A 13 36.05 -2.65 -7.36
C CYS A 13 36.24 -3.91 -8.21
N TYR A 14 35.32 -4.86 -8.12
CA TYR A 14 35.15 -5.84 -9.18
C TYR A 14 34.24 -5.24 -10.25
N ASP A 15 34.88 -4.85 -11.36
CA ASP A 15 34.22 -4.70 -12.65
C ASP A 15 33.53 -6.04 -12.99
N LEU A 16 32.22 -6.00 -13.18
CA LEU A 16 31.47 -7.07 -13.83
C LEU A 16 30.79 -6.49 -15.06
N GLU A 17 31.62 -6.21 -16.07
CA GLU A 17 31.16 -6.22 -17.45
C GLU A 17 30.83 -7.67 -17.88
N ASN A 18 29.62 -7.82 -18.41
CA ASN A 18 29.22 -8.80 -19.42
C ASN A 18 29.56 -10.28 -19.17
N LYS A 19 28.58 -11.00 -18.60
CA LYS A 19 28.15 -12.31 -19.12
C LYS A 19 26.63 -12.37 -19.18
N GLU A 20 26.08 -11.77 -20.25
CA GLU A 20 24.87 -12.30 -20.87
C GLU A 20 25.21 -13.70 -21.39
N GLU A 21 24.91 -14.74 -20.61
CA GLU A 21 24.70 -16.13 -21.06
C GLU A 21 24.44 -16.99 -19.83
N GLU A 22 23.18 -16.98 -19.35
CA GLU A 22 22.46 -18.13 -18.75
C GLU A 22 21.02 -17.73 -18.33
N GLU A 23 20.36 -16.86 -19.10
CA GLU A 23 18.90 -16.67 -19.03
C GLU A 23 18.18 -17.78 -19.80
N LYS A 24 18.24 -19.02 -19.33
CA LYS A 24 17.25 -20.08 -19.65
C LYS A 24 17.17 -21.11 -18.51
N GLN A 25 16.69 -20.71 -17.34
CA GLN A 25 15.93 -21.66 -16.53
C GLN A 25 14.48 -21.66 -16.99
N VAL A 26 14.27 -22.46 -18.03
CA VAL A 26 12.99 -23.07 -18.36
C VAL A 26 12.41 -23.65 -17.07
N TYR A 27 11.16 -23.32 -16.77
CA TYR A 27 10.35 -24.06 -15.80
C TYR A 27 10.41 -25.54 -16.19
N GLU A 28 11.24 -26.33 -15.51
CA GLU A 28 11.05 -27.77 -15.53
C GLU A 28 9.80 -28.06 -14.69
N PRO A 29 8.79 -28.74 -15.27
CA PRO A 29 7.68 -29.24 -14.48
C PRO A 29 8.27 -30.16 -13.43
N VAL A 30 7.88 -29.95 -12.17
CA VAL A 30 8.29 -30.77 -11.03
C VAL A 30 8.09 -32.24 -11.40
N ASN A 31 9.18 -32.94 -11.70
CA ASN A 31 9.17 -34.38 -11.82
C ASN A 31 8.76 -34.92 -10.44
N HIS A 32 7.55 -35.47 -10.39
CA HIS A 32 7.04 -36.25 -9.26
C HIS A 32 7.86 -37.55 -9.13
N ALA A 33 9.08 -37.44 -8.63
CA ALA A 33 9.85 -38.59 -8.19
C ALA A 33 10.69 -38.16 -6.98
N SER A 34 10.25 -38.63 -5.79
CA SER A 34 10.84 -38.48 -4.46
C SER A 34 10.67 -37.16 -3.68
N ILE A 35 9.50 -36.52 -3.75
CA ILE A 35 9.08 -35.57 -2.70
C ILE A 35 8.45 -36.38 -1.56
N ASN A 36 9.07 -36.37 -0.38
CA ASN A 36 8.49 -36.93 0.84
C ASN A 36 7.06 -36.37 1.05
N ALA A 37 6.08 -37.24 1.32
CA ALA A 37 4.67 -36.86 1.50
C ALA A 37 4.51 -35.71 2.51
N ASP A 38 5.30 -35.72 3.59
CA ASP A 38 5.32 -34.70 4.65
C ASP A 38 5.73 -33.30 4.17
N GLY A 39 6.59 -33.20 3.16
CA GLY A 39 7.02 -31.92 2.58
C GLY A 39 5.90 -31.25 1.78
N ASN A 40 4.98 -32.05 1.23
CA ASN A 40 3.84 -31.55 0.47
C ASN A 40 2.79 -30.94 1.41
N ASP A 41 2.53 -31.58 2.55
CA ASP A 41 1.63 -31.09 3.60
C ASP A 41 2.04 -29.71 4.16
N LEU A 42 3.34 -29.47 4.37
CA LEU A 42 3.84 -28.18 4.87
C LEU A 42 3.68 -27.06 3.83
N LEU A 43 3.83 -27.37 2.53
CA LEU A 43 3.59 -26.39 1.47
C LEU A 43 2.11 -26.02 1.35
N GLU A 44 1.19 -26.96 1.59
CA GLU A 44 -0.24 -26.68 1.64
C GLU A 44 -0.60 -25.68 2.74
N ILE A 45 0.06 -25.74 3.90
CA ILE A 45 -0.12 -24.75 4.98
C ILE A 45 0.27 -23.34 4.52
N ILE A 46 1.33 -23.20 3.72
CA ILE A 46 1.75 -21.89 3.19
C ILE A 46 0.67 -21.29 2.28
N ARG A 47 0.09 -22.12 1.42
CA ARG A 47 -1.01 -21.74 0.52
C ARG A 47 -2.27 -21.39 1.31
N ALA A 48 -2.66 -22.23 2.27
CA ALA A 48 -3.86 -22.01 3.09
C ALA A 48 -3.80 -20.70 3.90
N LYS A 49 -2.59 -20.25 4.29
CA LYS A 49 -2.39 -19.00 5.05
C LYS A 49 -2.14 -17.77 4.20
N GLU A 50 -2.11 -17.90 2.87
CA GLU A 50 -1.82 -16.79 1.96
C GLU A 50 -2.78 -15.62 2.10
N SER A 51 -4.09 -15.88 2.18
CA SER A 51 -5.10 -14.83 2.35
C SER A 51 -4.90 -14.06 3.67
N THR A 52 -4.67 -14.78 4.77
CA THR A 52 -4.40 -14.17 6.09
C THR A 52 -3.13 -13.33 6.07
N ARG A 53 -2.06 -13.86 5.47
CA ARG A 53 -0.78 -13.17 5.32
C ARG A 53 -0.94 -11.88 4.52
N ASN A 54 -1.67 -11.95 3.41
CA ASN A 54 -1.81 -10.85 2.46
C ASN A 54 -2.76 -9.74 2.94
N ASN A 55 -3.62 -10.00 3.93
CA ASN A 55 -4.49 -8.98 4.54
C ASN A 55 -3.71 -7.79 5.10
N SER A 56 -2.45 -7.98 5.46
CA SER A 56 -1.55 -6.93 5.98
C SER A 56 -1.18 -5.86 4.94
N TYR A 57 -1.23 -6.19 3.66
CA TYR A 57 -0.86 -5.29 2.55
C TYR A 57 -2.04 -4.47 1.99
N GLY A 58 -3.19 -4.49 2.67
CA GLY A 58 -4.38 -3.77 2.23
C GLY A 58 -5.01 -4.35 0.94
N TYR A 59 -5.74 -3.50 0.22
CA TYR A 59 -6.45 -3.92 -0.99
C TYR A 59 -5.54 -3.87 -2.22
N SER A 60 -5.41 -5.01 -2.92
CA SER A 60 -4.87 -5.07 -4.29
C SER A 60 -5.84 -4.36 -5.23
N CYS A 61 -5.51 -3.15 -5.66
CA CYS A 61 -6.38 -2.31 -6.47
C CYS A 61 -5.89 -2.14 -7.92
N ASP A 62 -5.42 -3.22 -8.57
CA ASP A 62 -5.09 -3.24 -10.00
C ASP A 62 -6.32 -3.10 -10.94
N ARG A 63 -7.43 -2.52 -10.47
CA ARG A 63 -8.66 -2.33 -11.26
C ARG A 63 -8.85 -0.87 -11.64
N LEU A 64 -7.85 -0.29 -12.28
CA LEU A 64 -8.03 0.98 -12.99
C LEU A 64 -9.00 0.74 -14.17
N ASN A 65 -9.93 1.67 -14.39
CA ASN A 65 -10.95 1.69 -15.46
C ASN A 65 -12.30 0.98 -15.19
N ARG A 66 -12.64 0.66 -13.94
CA ARG A 66 -14.03 0.30 -13.60
C ARG A 66 -14.70 1.42 -12.79
N PRO A 67 -16.02 1.66 -12.98
CA PRO A 67 -16.77 2.52 -12.08
C PRO A 67 -16.54 2.07 -10.64
N PRO A 68 -16.31 2.99 -9.69
CA PRO A 68 -16.07 2.61 -8.31
C PRO A 68 -17.29 1.84 -7.80
N SER A 69 -17.05 0.64 -7.29
CA SER A 69 -18.04 -0.17 -6.60
C SER A 69 -18.55 0.56 -5.35
N LEU A 70 -19.71 0.15 -4.83
CA LEU A 70 -20.30 0.76 -3.65
C LEU A 70 -19.34 0.76 -2.44
N ASN A 71 -18.52 -0.29 -2.29
CA ASN A 71 -17.51 -0.41 -1.24
C ASN A 71 -16.32 0.53 -1.46
N GLU A 72 -15.91 0.77 -2.70
CA GLU A 72 -14.81 1.67 -3.04
C GLU A 72 -15.23 3.12 -2.88
N ILE A 73 -16.46 3.45 -3.28
CA ILE A 73 -17.09 4.74 -3.00
C ILE A 73 -16.97 4.98 -1.49
N ARG A 74 -17.48 4.09 -0.64
CA ARG A 74 -17.46 4.22 0.83
C ARG A 74 -16.07 4.37 1.47
N LYS A 75 -14.96 4.12 0.77
CA LYS A 75 -13.61 4.12 1.37
C LYS A 75 -12.64 5.17 0.80
N VAL A 76 -13.03 5.97 -0.19
CA VAL A 76 -12.15 6.94 -0.90
C VAL A 76 -10.72 6.40 -1.01
N ILE A 77 -10.55 5.37 -1.83
CA ILE A 77 -9.29 4.63 -1.89
C ILE A 77 -8.19 5.50 -2.51
N ASN A 78 -7.07 5.61 -1.79
CA ASN A 78 -5.81 6.14 -2.33
C ASN A 78 -5.11 4.99 -3.04
N TYR A 79 -4.86 5.15 -4.33
CA TYR A 79 -4.17 4.14 -5.12
C TYR A 79 -2.87 4.70 -5.67
N LYS A 80 -1.78 3.99 -5.35
CA LYS A 80 -0.45 4.18 -5.92
C LYS A 80 0.01 2.85 -6.51
N LYS A 81 0.12 2.77 -7.84
CA LYS A 81 0.57 1.54 -8.52
C LYS A 81 1.93 1.09 -8.01
N TRP A 82 2.86 2.03 -7.84
CA TRP A 82 4.21 1.72 -7.34
C TRP A 82 4.19 1.06 -5.96
N GLU A 83 3.29 1.49 -5.06
CA GLU A 83 3.15 0.91 -3.72
C GLU A 83 2.55 -0.51 -3.79
N SER A 84 1.57 -0.70 -4.67
CA SER A 84 1.02 -2.02 -4.97
C SER A 84 2.08 -2.98 -5.53
N GLU A 85 2.95 -2.49 -6.40
CA GLU A 85 4.04 -3.27 -7.00
C GLU A 85 5.06 -3.73 -5.94
N VAL A 86 5.47 -2.81 -5.06
CA VAL A 86 6.31 -3.12 -3.88
C VAL A 86 5.64 -4.20 -3.03
N ASN A 87 4.38 -3.99 -2.66
CA ASN A 87 3.64 -4.95 -1.83
C ASN A 87 3.49 -6.32 -2.50
N ASN A 88 3.24 -6.37 -3.80
CA ASN A 88 3.07 -7.61 -4.54
C ASN A 88 4.39 -8.39 -4.66
N LYS A 89 5.49 -7.71 -5.01
CA LYS A 89 6.81 -8.36 -5.07
C LYS A 89 7.30 -8.79 -3.68
N SER A 90 7.01 -8.02 -2.62
CA SER A 90 7.26 -8.42 -1.23
C SER A 90 6.57 -9.73 -0.84
N LYS A 91 5.31 -9.95 -1.26
CA LYS A 91 4.60 -11.23 -1.05
C LYS A 91 5.33 -12.41 -1.68
N PHE A 92 5.92 -12.21 -2.86
CA PHE A 92 6.69 -13.25 -3.56
C PHE A 92 7.98 -13.60 -2.82
N ILE A 93 8.71 -12.60 -2.30
CA ILE A 93 9.91 -12.83 -1.47
C ILE A 93 9.54 -13.68 -0.25
N ILE A 94 8.46 -13.33 0.45
CA ILE A 94 7.98 -14.08 1.61
C ILE A 94 7.61 -15.51 1.24
N GLY A 95 6.85 -15.70 0.15
CA GLY A 95 6.46 -17.03 -0.32
C GLY A 95 7.68 -17.92 -0.58
N THR A 96 8.69 -17.37 -1.26
CA THR A 96 9.94 -18.07 -1.56
C THR A 96 10.65 -18.51 -0.28
N LEU A 97 10.78 -17.60 0.69
CA LEU A 97 11.48 -17.89 1.95
C LEU A 97 10.73 -18.87 2.83
N LEU A 98 9.40 -18.78 2.89
CA LEU A 98 8.59 -19.79 3.58
C LEU A 98 8.78 -21.17 2.94
N SER A 99 8.77 -21.26 1.60
CA SER A 99 8.98 -22.51 0.87
C SER A 99 10.38 -23.10 1.06
N SER A 100 11.44 -22.28 1.17
CA SER A 100 12.76 -22.78 1.55
C SER A 100 12.82 -23.21 3.00
N PHE A 101 12.13 -22.50 3.90
CA PHE A 101 12.08 -22.83 5.31
C PHE A 101 11.40 -24.17 5.59
N THR A 102 10.36 -24.54 4.83
CA THR A 102 9.68 -25.84 5.04
C THR A 102 10.61 -27.02 4.89
N LYS A 103 11.58 -26.95 3.97
CA LYS A 103 12.59 -28.00 3.79
C LYS A 103 13.41 -28.17 5.08
N LYS A 104 13.94 -27.08 5.62
CA LYS A 104 14.69 -27.08 6.88
C LYS A 104 13.85 -27.58 8.07
N LEU A 105 12.60 -27.13 8.15
CA LEU A 105 11.68 -27.57 9.21
C LEU A 105 11.35 -29.06 9.07
N ASN A 106 11.26 -29.58 7.85
CA ASN A 106 11.02 -31.00 7.64
C ASN A 106 12.24 -31.85 8.04
N GLU A 107 13.44 -31.40 7.66
CA GLU A 107 14.72 -32.09 7.90
C GLU A 107 15.17 -32.11 9.36
N ILE A 108 14.70 -31.17 10.20
CA ILE A 108 15.11 -31.16 11.60
C ILE A 108 14.54 -32.35 12.37
N ASN A 109 15.42 -33.05 13.10
CA ASN A 109 15.09 -34.17 13.99
C ASN A 109 14.52 -33.68 15.33
N CYS A 110 13.52 -32.80 15.29
CA CYS A 110 12.87 -32.26 16.47
C CYS A 110 11.38 -31.99 16.21
N GLY A 111 10.56 -32.28 17.23
CA GLY A 111 9.11 -32.11 17.24
C GLY A 111 8.34 -33.06 16.31
N SER A 112 7.05 -33.24 16.59
CA SER A 112 6.16 -34.02 15.74
C SER A 112 5.79 -33.26 14.46
N LEU A 113 5.23 -33.98 13.47
CA LEU A 113 4.72 -33.35 12.25
C LEU A 113 3.63 -32.31 12.59
N GLU A 114 2.76 -32.60 13.56
CA GLU A 114 1.71 -31.70 14.05
C GLU A 114 2.30 -30.42 14.65
N GLU A 115 3.37 -30.53 15.45
CA GLU A 115 4.05 -29.36 16.01
C GLU A 115 4.71 -28.51 14.91
N LYS A 116 5.30 -29.15 13.89
CA LYS A 116 5.84 -28.45 12.70
C LYS A 116 4.72 -27.74 11.92
N LYS A 117 3.58 -28.41 11.73
CA LYS A 117 2.39 -27.86 11.06
C LYS A 117 1.84 -26.65 11.83
N GLU A 118 1.70 -26.76 13.15
CA GLU A 118 1.26 -25.67 14.03
C GLU A 118 2.20 -24.46 13.95
N PHE A 119 3.50 -24.71 14.07
CA PHE A 119 4.52 -23.66 13.95
C PHE A 119 4.44 -22.92 12.62
N LEU A 120 4.44 -23.68 11.52
CA LEU A 120 4.40 -23.11 10.18
C LEU A 120 3.11 -22.33 9.92
N ALA A 121 1.96 -22.81 10.41
CA ALA A 121 0.67 -22.15 10.23
C ALA A 121 0.64 -20.76 10.88
N ILE A 122 1.28 -20.59 12.04
CA ILE A 122 1.37 -19.32 12.74
C ILE A 122 2.34 -18.38 12.02
N ILE A 123 3.55 -18.84 11.71
CA ILE A 123 4.55 -18.03 11.02
C ILE A 123 4.04 -17.60 9.64
N SER A 124 3.57 -18.53 8.83
CA SER A 124 3.08 -18.27 7.47
C SER A 124 1.93 -17.27 7.43
N GLY A 125 1.04 -17.26 8.42
CA GLY A 125 -0.07 -16.32 8.48
C GLY A 125 0.31 -14.92 8.96
N ARG A 126 1.44 -14.78 9.67
CA ARG A 126 1.82 -13.53 10.36
C ARG A 126 3.03 -12.84 9.75
N ILE A 127 3.98 -13.57 9.18
CA ILE A 127 5.29 -13.08 8.69
C ILE A 127 5.26 -11.76 7.89
N ALA A 128 4.20 -11.46 7.14
CA ALA A 128 4.03 -10.20 6.42
C ALA A 128 3.67 -9.00 7.30
N ALA A 129 2.94 -9.22 8.40
CA ALA A 129 2.53 -8.20 9.37
C ALA A 129 3.56 -7.96 10.47
N TYR A 130 4.64 -8.73 10.48
CA TYR A 130 5.70 -8.68 11.49
C TYR A 130 7.07 -8.57 10.84
N TYR A 131 8.10 -8.46 11.67
CA TYR A 131 9.49 -8.42 11.24
C TYR A 131 9.91 -9.75 10.56
N PRO A 132 10.81 -9.74 9.55
CA PRO A 132 11.47 -8.58 8.94
C PRO A 132 10.66 -7.85 7.88
N PHE A 133 9.71 -8.54 7.26
CA PHE A 133 9.13 -8.08 6.00
C PHE A 133 8.30 -6.82 6.14
N LYS A 134 7.52 -6.67 7.23
CA LYS A 134 6.78 -5.43 7.46
C LYS A 134 7.72 -4.23 7.53
N ILE A 135 8.79 -4.34 8.31
CA ILE A 135 9.68 -3.20 8.57
C ILE A 135 10.46 -2.83 7.31
N ILE A 136 10.94 -3.82 6.55
CA ILE A 136 11.65 -3.57 5.29
C ILE A 136 10.69 -2.95 4.27
N ASN A 137 9.48 -3.50 4.12
CA ASN A 137 8.47 -3.00 3.20
C ASN A 137 8.03 -1.57 3.55
N ASP A 138 7.71 -1.29 4.82
CA ASP A 138 7.35 0.04 5.30
C ASP A 138 8.51 1.03 5.09
N SER A 139 9.75 0.61 5.35
CA SER A 139 10.94 1.45 5.12
C SER A 139 11.11 1.79 3.64
N MET A 140 10.93 0.81 2.75
CA MET A 140 10.99 1.03 1.31
C MET A 140 9.89 1.98 0.83
N ILE A 141 8.64 1.77 1.26
CA ILE A 141 7.51 2.62 0.91
C ILE A 141 7.74 4.07 1.36
N ASN A 142 8.17 4.25 2.61
CA ASN A 142 8.48 5.58 3.15
C ASN A 142 9.62 6.25 2.39
N PHE A 143 10.69 5.51 2.09
CA PHE A 143 11.81 6.03 1.31
C PHE A 143 11.38 6.50 -0.08
N ILE A 144 10.61 5.66 -0.78
CA ILE A 144 10.08 6.00 -2.11
C ILE A 144 9.18 7.24 -2.03
N ASP A 145 8.26 7.29 -1.07
CA ASP A 145 7.35 8.44 -0.92
C ASP A 145 8.13 9.74 -0.65
N GLU A 146 9.11 9.70 0.25
CA GLU A 146 9.85 10.88 0.67
C GLU A 146 10.88 11.37 -0.33
N LYS A 147 11.68 10.47 -0.92
CA LYS A 147 12.84 10.84 -1.76
C LYS A 147 12.52 10.83 -3.25
N ILE A 148 11.62 9.95 -3.68
CA ILE A 148 11.31 9.74 -5.10
C ILE A 148 10.01 10.45 -5.45
N SER A 149 8.89 10.01 -4.88
CA SER A 149 7.54 10.47 -5.22
C SER A 149 7.39 11.99 -5.08
N LYS A 150 7.76 12.56 -3.93
CA LYS A 150 7.71 14.03 -3.70
C LYS A 150 8.52 14.82 -4.75
N LYS A 151 9.69 14.32 -5.14
CA LYS A 151 10.58 15.00 -6.10
C LYS A 151 10.05 14.94 -7.52
N VAL A 152 9.52 13.78 -7.93
CA VAL A 152 8.89 13.60 -9.24
C VAL A 152 7.61 14.43 -9.32
N LEU A 153 6.77 14.41 -8.28
CA LEU A 153 5.56 15.22 -8.18
C LEU A 153 5.87 16.71 -8.32
N CYS A 154 6.77 17.26 -7.49
CA CYS A 154 7.11 18.68 -7.54
C CYS A 154 7.60 19.13 -8.92
N PHE A 155 8.43 18.32 -9.58
CA PHE A 155 8.88 18.60 -10.94
C PHE A 155 7.73 18.57 -11.96
N ALA A 156 6.89 17.53 -11.90
CA ALA A 156 5.75 17.36 -12.80
C ALA A 156 4.73 18.49 -12.65
N GLU A 157 4.39 18.88 -11.42
CA GLU A 157 3.47 19.99 -11.13
C GLU A 157 3.95 21.30 -11.77
N ASN A 158 5.21 21.66 -11.56
CA ASN A 158 5.78 22.88 -12.14
C ASN A 158 5.68 22.88 -13.67
N LYS A 159 5.94 21.73 -14.31
CA LYS A 159 5.81 21.60 -15.77
C LYS A 159 4.37 21.68 -16.24
N ILE A 160 3.45 20.94 -15.60
CA ILE A 160 2.02 20.95 -15.93
C ILE A 160 1.44 22.36 -15.81
N TYR A 161 1.72 23.08 -14.72
CA TYR A 161 1.21 24.44 -14.52
C TYR A 161 1.80 25.45 -15.51
N SER A 162 3.09 25.33 -15.86
CA SER A 162 3.69 26.19 -16.88
C SER A 162 3.02 26.03 -18.25
N LEU A 163 2.67 24.79 -18.63
CA LEU A 163 2.01 24.49 -19.90
C LEU A 163 0.58 25.05 -19.91
N ILE A 164 -0.17 24.85 -18.83
CA ILE A 164 -1.54 25.38 -18.71
C ILE A 164 -1.57 26.91 -18.83
N ASN A 165 -0.58 27.60 -18.25
CA ASN A 165 -0.53 29.07 -18.25
C ASN A 165 -0.10 29.67 -19.59
N ASN A 166 0.79 28.99 -20.33
CA ASN A 166 1.36 29.55 -21.56
C ASN A 166 0.47 29.41 -22.79
N LYS A 167 -0.66 28.67 -22.72
CA LYS A 167 -1.56 28.37 -23.85
C LYS A 167 -0.85 27.81 -25.10
N ASP A 168 0.41 27.37 -24.97
CA ASP A 168 1.18 26.82 -26.07
C ASP A 168 0.50 25.54 -26.56
N GLU A 169 0.14 25.50 -27.84
CA GLU A 169 -0.46 24.36 -28.53
C GLU A 169 0.50 23.16 -28.69
N CYS A 170 1.71 23.25 -28.13
CA CYS A 170 2.61 22.11 -28.06
C CYS A 170 2.08 21.09 -27.03
N GLN A 171 1.38 20.07 -27.53
CA GLN A 171 1.15 18.78 -26.89
C GLN A 171 2.51 18.13 -26.53
N TYR A 172 3.16 18.64 -25.48
CA TYR A 172 4.27 17.94 -24.86
C TYR A 172 3.72 16.65 -24.26
N ASP A 173 4.40 15.55 -24.54
CA ASP A 173 4.15 14.26 -23.92
C ASP A 173 4.62 14.32 -22.45
N ILE A 174 3.80 14.94 -21.60
CA ILE A 174 4.09 15.11 -20.17
C ILE A 174 4.29 13.74 -19.51
N GLN A 175 3.63 12.68 -20.01
CA GLN A 175 3.89 11.32 -19.58
C GLN A 175 5.36 10.93 -19.80
N LYS A 176 5.93 11.16 -21.00
CA LYS A 176 7.38 10.96 -21.22
C LYS A 176 8.24 11.79 -20.28
N ILE A 177 7.85 13.04 -20.00
CA ILE A 177 8.58 13.91 -19.06
C ILE A 177 8.56 13.33 -17.64
N ILE A 178 7.41 12.85 -17.18
CA ILE A 178 7.24 12.22 -15.85
C ILE A 178 8.04 10.92 -15.77
N ILE A 179 7.89 10.02 -16.75
CA ILE A 179 8.61 8.74 -16.78
C ILE A 179 10.12 8.99 -16.77
N ARG A 180 10.61 9.91 -17.62
CA ARG A 180 12.03 10.28 -17.63
C ARG A 180 12.47 10.78 -16.26
N LYS A 181 11.69 11.67 -15.64
CA LYS A 181 12.05 12.23 -14.33
C LYS A 181 12.06 11.17 -13.23
N ALA A 182 11.11 10.24 -13.25
CA ALA A 182 11.02 9.13 -12.32
C ALA A 182 12.28 8.25 -12.43
N ARG A 183 12.62 7.82 -13.65
CA ARG A 183 13.85 7.05 -13.93
C ARG A 183 15.12 7.77 -13.47
N GLU A 184 15.29 9.04 -13.87
CA GLU A 184 16.41 9.88 -13.44
C GLU A 184 16.53 10.04 -11.93
N THR A 185 15.41 9.91 -11.20
CA THR A 185 15.39 10.07 -9.73
C THR A 185 15.65 8.74 -9.04
N LEU A 186 15.14 7.63 -9.57
CA LEU A 186 15.39 6.28 -9.08
C LEU A 186 16.85 5.86 -9.29
N LEU A 187 17.39 6.14 -10.48
CA LEU A 187 18.78 5.80 -10.87
C LEU A 187 19.85 6.71 -10.25
N LYS A 188 19.50 7.58 -9.29
CA LYS A 188 20.53 8.34 -8.57
C LYS A 188 21.25 7.41 -7.61
N ASP A 189 22.54 7.21 -7.81
CA ASP A 189 23.37 6.35 -6.97
C ASP A 189 23.24 6.66 -5.49
N ASP A 190 23.19 7.94 -5.12
CA ASP A 190 22.96 8.38 -3.73
C ASP A 190 21.66 7.80 -3.13
N ASN A 191 20.58 7.76 -3.90
CA ASN A 191 19.29 7.23 -3.43
C ASN A 191 19.35 5.71 -3.24
N LYS A 192 19.99 4.99 -4.17
CA LYS A 192 20.14 3.53 -4.08
C LYS A 192 21.01 3.14 -2.89
N LEU A 193 22.16 3.80 -2.73
CA LEU A 193 23.04 3.60 -1.57
C LEU A 193 22.34 3.94 -0.24
N GLU A 194 21.58 5.04 -0.19
CA GLU A 194 20.81 5.41 0.99
C GLU A 194 19.76 4.34 1.35
N LEU A 195 19.02 3.81 0.35
CA LEU A 195 18.04 2.74 0.56
C LEU A 195 18.71 1.46 1.07
N ILE A 196 19.82 1.04 0.45
CA ILE A 196 20.60 -0.13 0.89
C ILE A 196 21.04 0.04 2.35
N ASN A 197 21.59 1.19 2.69
CA ASN A 197 22.05 1.48 4.04
C ASN A 197 20.90 1.49 5.05
N ASN A 198 19.74 2.05 4.69
CA ASN A 198 18.55 2.09 5.54
C ASN A 198 18.03 0.67 5.83
N ILE A 199 17.83 -0.15 4.80
CA ILE A 199 17.36 -1.53 4.96
C ILE A 199 18.39 -2.36 5.75
N SER A 200 19.67 -2.26 5.40
CA SER A 200 20.74 -3.00 6.08
C SER A 200 20.89 -2.60 7.54
N SER A 201 20.79 -1.29 7.85
CA SER A 201 20.81 -0.80 9.23
C SER A 201 19.63 -1.35 10.02
N LYS A 202 18.43 -1.37 9.43
CA LYS A 202 17.25 -1.95 10.06
C LYS A 202 17.48 -3.44 10.36
N ILE A 203 17.83 -4.25 9.36
CA ILE A 203 18.13 -5.68 9.54
C ILE A 203 19.14 -5.91 10.69
N ARG A 204 20.24 -5.15 10.73
CA ARG A 204 21.26 -5.25 11.80
C ARG A 204 20.74 -4.87 13.18
N GLU A 205 19.98 -3.79 13.29
CA GLU A 205 19.36 -3.32 14.54
C GLU A 205 18.49 -4.43 15.15
N PHE A 206 17.68 -5.09 14.32
CA PHE A 206 16.77 -6.14 14.79
C PHE A 206 17.47 -7.43 15.17
N HIS A 207 18.52 -7.81 14.45
CA HIS A 207 19.32 -8.97 14.83
C HIS A 207 19.94 -8.79 16.22
N LYS A 208 20.39 -7.58 16.56
CA LYS A 208 20.92 -7.25 17.90
C LYS A 208 19.85 -7.30 19.01
N ASN A 209 18.60 -7.00 18.70
CA ASN A 209 17.53 -6.89 19.69
C ASN A 209 16.71 -8.18 19.89
N GLU A 210 17.09 -9.32 19.30
CA GLU A 210 16.35 -10.61 19.35
C GLU A 210 14.82 -10.49 19.08
N TYR A 211 14.39 -9.49 18.31
CA TYR A 211 13.00 -9.04 18.22
C TYR A 211 12.01 -10.14 17.79
N ILE A 212 12.45 -11.08 16.95
CA ILE A 212 11.65 -12.25 16.53
C ILE A 212 11.43 -13.19 17.69
N LYS A 213 12.50 -13.50 18.46
CA LYS A 213 12.39 -14.40 19.60
C LYS A 213 11.40 -13.82 20.58
N GLU A 214 11.51 -12.55 20.97
CA GLU A 214 10.59 -11.96 21.95
C GLU A 214 9.12 -11.93 21.49
N ASN A 215 8.85 -11.54 20.23
CA ASN A 215 7.48 -11.48 19.72
C ASN A 215 6.83 -12.85 19.52
N LEU A 216 7.59 -13.84 19.00
CA LEU A 216 7.06 -15.19 18.80
C LEU A 216 6.95 -15.95 20.14
N ARG A 217 7.90 -15.74 21.05
CA ARG A 217 7.95 -16.44 22.34
C ARG A 217 6.81 -16.05 23.28
N LEU A 218 6.39 -14.78 23.28
CA LEU A 218 5.44 -14.28 24.28
C LEU A 218 3.96 -14.39 23.88
N GLN A 219 3.66 -14.52 22.59
CA GLN A 219 2.26 -14.35 22.12
C GLN A 219 1.64 -15.61 21.50
N HIS A 220 2.43 -16.59 21.04
CA HIS A 220 1.91 -17.62 20.12
C HIS A 220 2.36 -19.06 20.36
N PHE A 221 3.44 -19.27 21.11
CA PHE A 221 3.95 -20.61 21.36
C PHE A 221 4.23 -20.80 22.84
N ASP A 222 3.97 -22.00 23.36
CA ASP A 222 4.48 -22.37 24.67
C ASP A 222 5.97 -22.67 24.54
N THR A 223 6.80 -21.67 24.81
CA THR A 223 8.25 -21.77 24.69
C THR A 223 8.87 -22.64 25.78
N LYS A 224 8.07 -23.13 26.74
CA LYS A 224 8.50 -24.18 27.66
C LYS A 224 8.58 -25.53 26.96
N LYS A 225 7.92 -25.70 25.80
CA LYS A 225 8.09 -26.87 24.94
C LYS A 225 9.36 -26.73 24.11
N ILE A 226 10.27 -27.69 24.28
CA ILE A 226 11.57 -27.76 23.59
C ILE A 226 11.45 -27.63 22.05
N PRO A 227 10.47 -28.29 21.37
CA PRO A 227 10.36 -28.20 19.91
C PRO A 227 10.16 -26.78 19.38
N PHE A 228 9.25 -25.99 19.99
CA PHE A 228 8.99 -24.62 19.53
C PHE A 228 10.17 -23.69 19.75
N ALA A 229 10.93 -23.85 20.84
CA ALA A 229 12.16 -23.08 21.05
C ALA A 229 13.17 -23.35 19.91
N ILE A 230 13.36 -24.63 19.55
CA ILE A 230 14.25 -25.05 18.45
C ILE A 230 13.74 -24.53 17.10
N PHE A 231 12.43 -24.58 16.83
CA PHE A 231 11.87 -24.08 15.57
C PHE A 231 12.02 -22.56 15.41
N ILE A 232 11.88 -21.80 16.50
CA ILE A 232 12.11 -20.35 16.51
C ILE A 232 13.58 -20.06 16.16
N ASP A 233 14.52 -20.76 16.78
CA ASP A 233 15.95 -20.57 16.51
C ASP A 233 16.30 -20.97 15.06
N LEU A 234 15.73 -22.08 14.56
CA LEU A 234 15.89 -22.51 13.17
C LEU A 234 15.37 -21.45 12.18
N TYR A 235 14.21 -20.85 12.47
CA TYR A 235 13.62 -19.80 11.64
C TYR A 235 14.47 -18.53 11.64
N ASN A 236 15.01 -18.12 12.80
CA ASN A 236 15.92 -16.98 12.90
C ASN A 236 17.21 -17.18 12.11
N ASN A 237 17.80 -18.38 12.20
CA ASN A 237 18.98 -18.73 11.42
C ASN A 237 18.67 -18.70 9.94
N HIS A 238 17.52 -19.27 9.53
CA HIS A 238 17.09 -19.24 8.15
C HIS A 238 16.95 -17.81 7.60
N LEU A 239 16.36 -16.89 8.36
CA LEU A 239 16.29 -15.49 7.93
C LEU A 239 17.68 -14.84 7.84
N THR A 240 18.56 -15.10 8.81
CA THR A 240 19.90 -14.53 8.86
C THR A 240 20.74 -14.95 7.65
N GLU A 241 20.69 -16.23 7.29
CA GLU A 241 21.34 -16.76 6.09
C GLU A 241 20.80 -16.15 4.79
N ASN A 242 19.58 -15.61 4.81
CA ASN A 242 18.90 -15.09 3.62
C ASN A 242 18.79 -13.55 3.61
N TYR A 243 19.46 -12.82 4.51
CA TYR A 243 19.37 -11.37 4.54
C TYR A 243 19.93 -10.68 3.29
N GLU A 244 21.03 -11.19 2.74
CA GLU A 244 21.58 -10.68 1.48
C GLU A 244 20.61 -10.90 0.32
N TYR A 245 20.00 -12.08 0.25
CA TYR A 245 18.95 -12.38 -0.73
C TYR A 245 17.74 -11.44 -0.57
N ILE A 246 17.23 -11.25 0.65
CA ILE A 246 16.12 -10.34 0.94
C ILE A 246 16.49 -8.93 0.47
N LEU A 247 17.65 -8.41 0.88
CA LEU A 247 18.11 -7.08 0.51
C LEU A 247 18.19 -6.92 -1.01
N SER A 248 18.87 -7.85 -1.71
CA SER A 248 18.96 -7.86 -3.17
C SER A 248 17.59 -7.81 -3.81
N LYS A 249 16.63 -8.63 -3.37
CA LYS A 249 15.28 -8.64 -3.95
C LYS A 249 14.54 -7.33 -3.73
N PHE A 250 14.70 -6.67 -2.58
CA PHE A 250 14.12 -5.35 -2.35
C PHE A 250 14.76 -4.25 -3.22
N ILE A 251 16.04 -4.37 -3.54
CA ILE A 251 16.70 -3.48 -4.51
C ILE A 251 16.22 -3.77 -5.94
N ASP A 252 16.03 -5.03 -6.33
CA ASP A 252 15.44 -5.39 -7.63
C ASP A 252 14.02 -4.80 -7.78
N ILE A 253 13.23 -4.79 -6.69
CA ILE A 253 11.92 -4.11 -6.67
C ILE A 253 12.09 -2.63 -6.97
N PHE A 254 13.02 -1.96 -6.28
CA PHE A 254 13.24 -0.51 -6.36
C PHE A 254 13.65 -0.09 -7.78
N ASP A 255 14.65 -0.79 -8.34
CA ASP A 255 15.19 -0.50 -9.66
C ASP A 255 14.10 -0.70 -10.74
N GLY A 256 13.30 -1.76 -10.62
CA GLY A 256 12.22 -2.06 -11.57
C GLY A 256 11.05 -1.08 -11.56
N LEU A 257 10.89 -0.20 -10.56
CA LEU A 257 9.80 0.79 -10.53
C LEU A 257 9.89 1.81 -11.67
N GLY A 258 11.11 2.09 -12.14
CA GLY A 258 11.35 3.07 -13.22
C GLY A 258 10.96 2.54 -14.60
N ASP A 259 10.88 1.23 -14.76
CA ASP A 259 10.57 0.58 -16.04
C ASP A 259 9.07 0.47 -16.29
N ASP A 260 8.29 0.32 -15.21
CA ASP A 260 6.83 0.34 -15.28
C ASP A 260 6.30 1.78 -15.41
N LYS A 261 5.70 2.06 -16.57
CA LYS A 261 5.08 3.35 -16.88
C LYS A 261 3.95 3.69 -15.91
N GLU A 262 3.15 2.71 -15.48
CA GLU A 262 2.04 2.92 -14.57
C GLU A 262 2.54 3.24 -13.16
N CYS A 263 3.59 2.56 -12.70
CA CYS A 263 4.31 2.92 -11.47
C CYS A 263 4.80 4.37 -11.54
N CYS A 264 5.51 4.75 -12.60
CA CYS A 264 6.02 6.10 -12.79
C CYS A 264 4.93 7.17 -12.77
N MET A 265 3.80 6.92 -13.44
CA MET A 265 2.67 7.83 -13.44
C MET A 265 2.03 7.96 -12.05
N SER A 266 2.01 6.88 -11.27
CA SER A 266 1.46 6.88 -9.91
C SER A 266 2.32 7.60 -8.86
N PHE A 267 3.51 8.11 -9.21
CA PHE A 267 4.22 9.09 -8.37
C PHE A 267 3.60 10.49 -8.45
N VAL A 268 2.89 10.79 -9.54
CA VAL A 268 2.33 12.12 -9.81
C VAL A 268 0.82 12.11 -9.68
N PHE A 269 0.18 11.02 -10.07
CA PHE A 269 -1.26 10.89 -10.15
C PHE A 269 -1.80 9.86 -9.17
N ASP A 270 -2.91 10.23 -8.56
CA ASP A 270 -3.68 9.41 -7.65
C ASP A 270 -5.03 9.07 -8.27
N THR A 271 -5.64 8.00 -7.76
CA THR A 271 -7.07 7.76 -7.99
C THR A 271 -7.92 8.56 -7.02
N PHE A 272 -8.95 9.21 -7.54
CA PHE A 272 -10.00 9.88 -6.78
C PHE A 272 -11.36 9.51 -7.36
N LEU A 273 -12.13 8.70 -6.61
CA LEU A 273 -13.47 8.24 -7.00
C LEU A 273 -13.54 7.63 -8.43
N GLY A 274 -12.50 6.90 -8.81
CA GLY A 274 -12.39 6.24 -10.12
C GLY A 274 -11.65 7.06 -11.19
N GLU A 275 -11.37 8.33 -10.95
CA GLU A 275 -10.68 9.22 -11.89
C GLU A 275 -9.20 9.39 -11.50
N LYS A 276 -8.29 9.46 -12.50
CA LYS A 276 -6.88 9.78 -12.28
C LYS A 276 -6.69 11.30 -12.16
N VAL A 277 -6.28 11.76 -11.01
CA VAL A 277 -6.16 13.18 -10.67
C VAL A 277 -4.76 13.45 -10.13
N LEU A 278 -4.20 14.64 -10.40
CA LEU A 278 -2.92 15.04 -9.83
C LEU A 278 -2.95 14.87 -8.30
N HIS A 279 -1.89 14.30 -7.71
CA HIS A 279 -1.86 13.94 -6.30
C HIS A 279 -2.26 15.10 -5.36
N SER A 280 -1.68 16.29 -5.56
CA SER A 280 -2.03 17.47 -4.75
C SER A 280 -3.50 17.90 -4.88
N CYS A 281 -4.11 17.66 -6.04
CA CYS A 281 -5.52 17.94 -6.29
C CYS A 281 -6.40 16.89 -5.62
N ALA A 282 -6.06 15.61 -5.74
CA ALA A 282 -6.75 14.51 -5.06
C ALA A 282 -6.75 14.72 -3.54
N ASP A 283 -5.62 15.08 -2.94
CA ASP A 283 -5.50 15.36 -1.50
C ASP A 283 -6.35 16.54 -1.02
N ARG A 284 -6.47 17.60 -1.83
CA ARG A 284 -7.39 18.70 -1.52
C ARG A 284 -8.84 18.24 -1.58
N LEU A 285 -9.22 17.53 -2.63
CA LEU A 285 -10.59 17.02 -2.79
C LEU A 285 -10.97 16.05 -1.66
N ARG A 286 -10.05 15.15 -1.26
CA ARG A 286 -10.23 14.27 -0.09
C ARG A 286 -10.47 15.06 1.18
N ARG A 287 -9.68 16.09 1.46
CA ARG A 287 -9.89 16.97 2.63
C ARG A 287 -11.25 17.66 2.60
N VAL A 288 -11.71 18.13 1.44
CA VAL A 288 -13.05 18.73 1.28
C VAL A 288 -14.15 17.71 1.56
N ILE A 289 -14.02 16.50 1.02
CA ILE A 289 -14.96 15.40 1.26
C ILE A 289 -14.99 15.03 2.74
N PHE A 290 -13.85 14.71 3.35
CA PHE A 290 -13.81 14.25 4.75
C PHE A 290 -14.25 15.32 5.74
N SER A 291 -13.91 16.59 5.48
CA SER A 291 -14.40 17.70 6.31
C SER A 291 -15.90 17.89 6.17
N SER A 292 -16.47 17.68 4.98
CA SER A 292 -17.92 17.77 4.75
C SER A 292 -18.65 16.57 5.32
N GLU A 293 -18.10 15.36 5.20
CA GLU A 293 -18.58 14.14 5.84
C GLU A 293 -18.68 14.33 7.36
N ARG A 294 -17.58 14.73 8.01
CA ARG A 294 -17.55 14.93 9.46
C ARG A 294 -18.55 16.00 9.91
N LYS A 295 -18.63 17.13 9.19
CA LYS A 295 -19.60 18.20 9.51
C LYS A 295 -21.04 17.70 9.36
N SER A 296 -21.35 16.99 8.28
CA SER A 296 -22.68 16.41 8.08
C SER A 296 -23.00 15.30 9.09
N GLN A 297 -22.02 14.51 9.55
CA GLN A 297 -22.24 13.54 10.61
C GLN A 297 -22.62 14.21 11.93
N LEU A 298 -21.90 15.27 12.34
CA LEU A 298 -22.24 16.02 13.56
C LEU A 298 -23.64 16.64 13.48
N LEU A 299 -23.98 17.28 12.37
CA LEU A 299 -25.33 17.86 12.19
C LEU A 299 -26.43 16.78 12.15
N LEU A 300 -26.10 15.60 11.62
CA LEU A 300 -27.00 14.45 11.62
C LEU A 300 -27.17 13.88 13.03
N GLU A 301 -26.12 13.81 13.83
CA GLU A 301 -26.20 13.45 15.25
C GLU A 301 -27.15 14.39 15.99
N ASP A 302 -26.98 15.72 15.85
CA ASP A 302 -27.85 16.71 16.47
C ASP A 302 -29.33 16.47 16.09
N LEU A 303 -29.59 16.23 14.79
CA LEU A 303 -30.92 15.95 14.26
C LEU A 303 -31.51 14.63 14.82
N LEU A 304 -30.67 13.61 14.99
CA LEU A 304 -31.07 12.32 15.58
C LEU A 304 -31.26 12.40 17.10
N SER A 305 -30.49 13.25 17.80
CA SER A 305 -30.59 13.47 19.24
C SER A 305 -31.79 14.31 19.64
N LEU A 306 -32.14 15.35 18.86
CA LEU A 306 -33.38 16.13 19.03
C LEU A 306 -34.63 15.23 19.00
N ARG A 307 -34.64 14.23 18.12
CA ARG A 307 -35.68 13.19 18.06
C ARG A 307 -35.79 12.38 19.35
N SER A 308 -34.67 12.07 20.02
CA SER A 308 -34.67 11.28 21.27
C SER A 308 -35.26 12.05 22.46
N THR A 309 -35.19 13.39 22.43
CA THR A 309 -35.74 14.28 23.47
C THR A 309 -37.20 14.63 23.22
N GLU A 310 -37.62 14.80 21.96
CA GLU A 310 -39.02 15.07 21.60
C GLU A 310 -39.94 13.84 21.72
N LEU A 311 -39.39 12.62 21.65
CA LEU A 311 -40.14 11.37 21.90
C LEU A 311 -40.63 11.22 23.36
N SER A 312 -40.14 12.02 24.31
CA SER A 312 -40.65 12.01 25.69
C SER A 312 -41.87 12.90 25.90
N GLY A 313 -42.33 13.63 24.87
CA GLY A 313 -43.42 14.60 24.99
C GLY A 313 -44.23 14.75 23.70
N SER A 314 -45.33 14.00 23.64
CA SER A 314 -46.49 14.21 22.74
C SER A 314 -46.30 13.92 21.24
N TYR A 315 -47.13 12.99 20.76
CA TYR A 315 -47.60 12.73 19.39
C TYR A 315 -47.05 13.64 18.28
N MET A 316 -45.96 13.21 17.64
CA MET A 316 -45.63 13.59 16.27
C MET A 316 -45.81 12.37 15.36
N ASN A 317 -46.71 12.57 14.40
CA ASN A 317 -47.11 11.58 13.43
C ASN A 317 -45.94 11.20 12.51
N SER A 318 -45.86 9.89 12.31
CA SER A 318 -45.32 9.13 11.18
C SER A 318 -43.84 9.30 10.80
N ARG A 319 -43.19 8.14 10.70
CA ARG A 319 -41.93 7.81 10.02
C ARG A 319 -41.70 8.56 8.68
N GLU A 320 -42.77 8.99 8.02
CA GLU A 320 -42.77 9.75 6.76
C GLU A 320 -42.18 11.16 6.93
N ASN A 321 -42.50 11.86 8.02
CA ASN A 321 -41.94 13.20 8.28
C ASN A 321 -40.43 13.14 8.49
N TYR A 322 -39.94 12.15 9.24
CA TYR A 322 -38.51 11.92 9.41
C TYR A 322 -37.82 11.61 8.08
N HIS A 323 -38.43 10.79 7.24
CA HIS A 323 -37.88 10.49 5.92
C HIS A 323 -37.78 11.75 5.05
N ALA A 324 -38.77 12.65 5.12
CA ALA A 324 -38.72 13.95 4.44
C ALA A 324 -37.58 14.84 4.99
N TYR A 325 -37.50 15.02 6.32
CA TYR A 325 -36.43 15.82 6.94
C TYR A 325 -35.02 15.27 6.67
N PHE A 326 -34.84 13.95 6.73
CA PHE A 326 -33.56 13.32 6.42
C PHE A 326 -33.19 13.48 4.94
N LYS A 327 -34.17 13.37 4.04
CA LYS A 327 -33.96 13.61 2.60
C LYS A 327 -33.55 15.06 2.34
N ASP A 328 -34.24 16.03 2.93
CA ASP A 328 -33.90 17.45 2.82
C ASP A 328 -32.50 17.74 3.39
N PHE A 329 -32.15 17.12 4.51
CA PHE A 329 -30.81 17.20 5.10
C PHE A 329 -29.73 16.64 4.16
N LEU A 330 -29.98 15.48 3.56
CA LEU A 330 -29.07 14.87 2.59
C LEU A 330 -28.88 15.77 1.37
N ASP A 331 -29.96 16.32 0.82
CA ASP A 331 -29.91 17.17 -0.36
C ASP A 331 -29.12 18.46 -0.09
N ARG A 332 -29.40 19.15 1.03
CA ARG A 332 -28.61 20.32 1.48
C ARG A 332 -27.15 19.99 1.71
N SER A 333 -26.84 18.83 2.29
CA SER A 333 -25.45 18.40 2.52
C SER A 333 -24.70 18.14 1.21
N LYS A 334 -25.37 17.50 0.23
CA LYS A 334 -24.82 17.26 -1.12
C LYS A 334 -24.59 18.56 -1.89
N GLU A 335 -25.48 19.54 -1.75
CA GLU A 335 -25.34 20.87 -2.37
C GLU A 335 -24.15 21.62 -1.80
N LYS A 336 -24.04 21.73 -0.47
CA LYS A 336 -22.89 22.35 0.20
C LYS A 336 -21.55 21.69 -0.16
N LEU A 337 -21.53 20.37 -0.31
CA LEU A 337 -20.32 19.67 -0.78
C LEU A 337 -19.97 20.07 -2.22
N ALA A 338 -20.98 20.15 -3.10
CA ALA A 338 -20.77 20.53 -4.49
C ALA A 338 -20.26 21.97 -4.64
N GLU A 339 -20.78 22.90 -3.84
CA GLU A 339 -20.30 24.29 -3.78
C GLU A 339 -18.82 24.34 -3.42
N LYS A 340 -18.40 23.71 -2.32
CA LYS A 340 -16.99 23.67 -1.91
C LYS A 340 -16.06 23.03 -2.93
N ILE A 341 -16.51 21.94 -3.57
CA ILE A 341 -15.73 21.31 -4.64
C ILE A 341 -15.62 22.26 -5.83
N ASN A 342 -16.70 22.96 -6.20
CA ASN A 342 -16.69 23.93 -7.29
C ASN A 342 -15.76 25.11 -7.02
N GLU A 343 -15.79 25.67 -5.81
CA GLU A 343 -14.87 26.73 -5.37
C GLU A 343 -13.42 26.28 -5.56
N HIS A 344 -13.08 25.10 -5.01
CA HIS A 344 -11.75 24.53 -5.15
C HIS A 344 -11.36 24.39 -6.62
N LEU A 345 -12.20 23.72 -7.44
CA LEU A 345 -11.93 23.51 -8.86
C LEU A 345 -11.76 24.81 -9.67
N THR A 346 -12.21 25.96 -9.16
CA THR A 346 -12.17 27.27 -9.83
C THR A 346 -10.99 28.13 -9.37
N GLU A 347 -10.59 28.06 -8.09
CA GLU A 347 -9.54 28.91 -7.49
C GLU A 347 -8.11 28.64 -8.00
N LYS A 348 -7.83 27.40 -8.45
CA LYS A 348 -6.56 27.03 -9.09
C LYS A 348 -6.90 26.25 -10.34
N SER A 349 -6.14 26.36 -11.42
CA SER A 349 -6.39 25.52 -12.61
C SER A 349 -6.13 24.05 -12.25
N PHE A 350 -7.16 23.30 -11.87
CA PHE A 350 -7.02 21.88 -11.49
C PHE A 350 -6.63 21.06 -12.72
N ALA A 351 -5.41 20.54 -12.75
CA ALA A 351 -5.01 19.57 -13.75
C ALA A 351 -5.61 18.20 -13.41
N ILE A 352 -6.40 17.65 -14.34
CA ILE A 352 -6.93 16.29 -14.29
C ILE A 352 -6.44 15.56 -15.54
N ILE A 353 -6.03 14.30 -15.38
CA ILE A 353 -5.88 13.43 -16.56
C ILE A 353 -7.27 13.06 -17.00
N ILE A 354 -7.65 13.48 -18.20
CA ILE A 354 -8.82 12.94 -18.87
C ILE A 354 -8.31 11.84 -19.82
N GLU A 355 -9.15 10.81 -19.98
CA GLU A 355 -9.06 9.64 -20.87
C GLU A 355 -7.99 9.75 -21.98
N ASP A 356 -7.20 8.68 -22.15
CA ASP A 356 -6.03 8.55 -23.05
C ASP A 356 -4.72 9.23 -22.59
N ASN A 357 -4.53 9.40 -21.28
CA ASN A 357 -3.31 9.99 -20.67
C ASN A 357 -3.05 11.45 -21.06
N ILE A 358 -4.07 12.16 -21.56
CA ILE A 358 -3.97 13.59 -21.86
C ILE A 358 -4.20 14.38 -20.57
N ILE A 359 -3.17 15.11 -20.13
CA ILE A 359 -3.29 16.02 -18.99
C ILE A 359 -3.97 17.29 -19.45
N THR A 360 -5.13 17.61 -18.87
CA THR A 360 -5.92 18.79 -19.20
C THR A 360 -6.51 19.42 -17.95
N VAL A 361 -7.19 20.55 -18.11
CA VAL A 361 -7.88 21.21 -17.00
C VAL A 361 -9.20 20.50 -16.72
N CYS A 362 -9.54 20.29 -15.45
CA CYS A 362 -10.84 19.77 -15.01
C CYS A 362 -11.99 20.65 -15.53
N LYS A 363 -12.62 20.22 -16.62
CA LYS A 363 -13.75 20.93 -17.24
C LYS A 363 -14.79 19.92 -17.73
N GLY A 364 -15.99 20.41 -18.06
CA GLY A 364 -17.02 19.63 -18.73
C GLY A 364 -17.40 18.33 -18.01
N SER A 365 -17.21 17.19 -18.68
CA SER A 365 -17.62 15.85 -18.23
C SER A 365 -16.89 15.40 -16.96
N SER A 366 -15.58 15.61 -16.84
CA SER A 366 -14.81 15.15 -15.67
C SER A 366 -15.21 15.87 -14.39
N LYS A 367 -15.50 17.18 -14.48
CA LYS A 367 -16.06 17.95 -13.36
C LYS A 367 -17.41 17.36 -12.90
N LYS A 368 -18.28 17.01 -13.85
CA LYS A 368 -19.58 16.37 -13.54
C LYS A 368 -19.40 15.02 -12.87
N LYS A 369 -18.47 14.18 -13.34
CA LYS A 369 -18.17 12.87 -12.72
C LYS A 369 -17.68 13.03 -11.28
N VAL A 370 -16.70 13.90 -11.05
CA VAL A 370 -16.17 14.22 -9.70
C VAL A 370 -17.29 14.64 -8.75
N LEU A 371 -18.14 15.59 -9.18
CA LEU A 371 -19.27 16.05 -8.37
C LEU A 371 -20.29 14.94 -8.09
N TYR A 372 -20.65 14.15 -9.11
CA TYR A 372 -21.59 13.05 -8.98
C TYR A 372 -21.12 12.01 -7.95
N TYR A 373 -19.89 11.51 -8.09
CA TYR A 373 -19.38 10.49 -7.18
C TYR A 373 -19.13 11.04 -5.77
N SER A 374 -18.75 12.32 -5.64
CA SER A 374 -18.57 12.95 -4.32
C SER A 374 -19.89 13.06 -3.56
N LYS A 375 -20.98 13.44 -4.25
CA LYS A 375 -22.33 13.45 -3.68
C LYS A 375 -22.79 12.05 -3.28
N LYS A 376 -22.58 11.06 -4.18
CA LYS A 376 -22.94 9.66 -3.93
C LYS A 376 -22.17 9.08 -2.75
N TYR A 377 -20.89 9.43 -2.60
CA TYR A 377 -20.09 9.07 -1.44
C TYR A 377 -20.71 9.57 -0.14
N LEU A 378 -20.98 10.88 -0.07
CA LEU A 378 -21.53 11.51 1.13
C LEU A 378 -22.88 10.90 1.50
N GLU A 379 -23.74 10.67 0.51
CA GLU A 379 -25.04 10.03 0.71
C GLU A 379 -24.92 8.64 1.33
N GLU A 380 -24.04 7.78 0.77
CA GLU A 380 -23.81 6.43 1.31
C GLU A 380 -23.25 6.45 2.73
N LYS A 381 -22.34 7.38 3.03
CA LYS A 381 -21.78 7.55 4.37
C LYS A 381 -22.83 7.96 5.40
N LEU A 382 -23.63 8.98 5.08
CA LEU A 382 -24.65 9.48 6.00
C LEU A 382 -25.78 8.48 6.21
N LYS A 383 -26.20 7.75 5.16
CA LYS A 383 -27.15 6.64 5.28
C LYS A 383 -26.61 5.52 6.18
N SER A 384 -25.36 5.11 5.96
CA SER A 384 -24.72 4.10 6.80
C SER A 384 -24.63 4.57 8.26
N TYR A 385 -24.27 5.83 8.49
CA TYR A 385 -24.17 6.41 9.81
C TYR A 385 -25.52 6.42 10.55
N ALA A 386 -26.58 6.91 9.90
CA ALA A 386 -27.94 6.92 10.46
C ALA A 386 -28.43 5.51 10.80
N ASN A 387 -28.15 4.51 9.96
CA ASN A 387 -28.55 3.12 10.20
C ASN A 387 -27.83 2.54 11.43
N CYS A 388 -26.54 2.83 11.60
CA CYS A 388 -25.79 2.41 12.78
C CYS A 388 -26.28 3.09 14.07
N TYR A 389 -26.65 4.37 14.01
CA TYR A 389 -27.17 5.10 15.16
C TYR A 389 -28.54 4.55 15.62
N ASN A 390 -29.45 4.23 14.70
CA ASN A 390 -30.76 3.65 15.04
C ASN A 390 -30.70 2.17 15.51
N SER A 391 -29.53 1.52 15.42
CA SER A 391 -29.32 0.13 15.87
C SER A 391 -28.66 0.05 17.26
N ARG A 392 -28.31 1.20 17.86
CA ARG A 392 -27.86 1.36 19.25
C ARG A 392 -29.04 1.84 20.08
#